data_AF-Q2N0X5-F1
#
_entry.id   AF-Q2N0X5-F1
#
_cell.length_a   1.000
_cell.length_b   1.000
_cell.length_c   1.000
_cell.angle_alpha   90.00
_cell.angle_beta   90.00
_cell.angle_gamma   90.00
#
_symmetry.space_group_name_H-M   'P 1'
#
loop_
_entity.id
_entity.type
_entity.pdbx_description
1 polymer ?
#
loop_
_entity_poly.entity_id
_entity_poly.type
_entity_poly.pdbx_seq_one_letter_code
_entity_poly.pdbx_strand_id
1 'polypeptide(L)'
;HVFQSLQFLRKVCNHPALALKSGTALAERVLTEVASAHHQPRDYQLSGKLVALRQLLMECEIAGRSGDANADEADLARTAVGRHRALIFAQQRAFLDIVQEELLDKHLPEVTYRRLDGGVPAQQRHDIVVEFNEDPSIDVLLLTTSVGGLGLTLTGADTVIFLEHDWNPMK
;
A
#
# COMPACT_ATOMS: atom_id res chain seq x y z
N HIS A 1 21.78 12.28 17.33
CA HIS A 1 22.53 11.70 16.20
C HIS A 1 22.06 10.28 15.86
N VAL A 2 22.20 9.29 16.76
CA VAL A 2 21.82 7.87 16.49
C VAL A 2 20.35 7.69 16.05
N PHE A 3 19.40 8.32 16.75
CA PHE A 3 17.97 8.19 16.41
C PHE A 3 17.63 8.71 15.01
N GLN A 4 18.26 9.80 14.57
CA GLN A 4 18.05 10.35 13.22
C GLN A 4 18.60 9.41 12.14
N SER A 5 19.74 8.77 12.41
CA SER A 5 20.30 7.75 11.52
C SER A 5 19.39 6.52 11.41
N LEU A 6 18.80 6.06 12.53
CA LEU A 6 17.82 4.97 12.51
C LEU A 6 16.55 5.34 11.74
N GLN A 7 16.04 6.57 11.90
CA GLN A 7 14.91 7.05 11.12
C GLN A 7 15.22 7.14 9.63
N PHE A 8 16.44 7.54 9.27
CA PHE A 8 16.89 7.55 7.88
C PHE A 8 16.94 6.14 7.30
N LEU A 9 17.60 5.19 7.99
CA LEU A 9 17.66 3.79 7.56
C LEU A 9 16.27 3.18 7.41
N ARG A 10 15.35 3.46 8.36
CA ARG A 10 13.97 3.00 8.28
C ARG A 10 13.26 3.47 7.00
N LYS A 11 13.46 4.74 6.63
CA LYS A 11 12.91 5.30 5.38
C LYS A 11 13.50 4.61 4.15
N VAL A 12 14.82 4.38 4.13
CA VAL A 12 15.49 3.66 3.02
C VAL A 12 14.94 2.24 2.88
N CYS A 13 14.74 1.52 3.99
CA CYS A 13 14.15 0.17 3.99
C CYS A 13 12.71 0.12 3.46
N ASN A 14 12.00 1.25 3.48
CA ASN A 14 10.67 1.35 2.87
C ASN A 14 10.77 1.72 1.40
N HIS A 15 11.44 2.83 1.08
CA HIS A 15 11.68 3.26 -0.28
C HIS A 15 12.80 4.32 -0.30
N PRO A 16 13.80 4.24 -1.20
CA PRO A 16 14.89 5.21 -1.27
C PRO A 16 14.43 6.67 -1.34
N ALA A 17 13.41 6.96 -2.18
CA ALA A 17 12.82 8.30 -2.32
C ALA A 17 12.31 8.94 -1.01
N LEU A 18 11.98 8.16 0.03
CA LEU A 18 11.52 8.70 1.32
C LEU A 18 12.67 9.28 2.17
N ALA A 19 13.90 8.82 1.89
CA ALA A 19 15.10 9.20 2.63
C ALA A 19 15.89 10.31 1.93
N LEU A 20 15.80 10.40 0.60
CA LEU A 20 16.50 11.41 -0.19
C LEU A 20 15.93 12.80 0.05
N LYS A 21 16.79 13.72 0.47
CA LYS A 21 16.46 15.15 0.57
C LYS A 21 16.83 15.83 -0.73
N SER A 22 15.86 16.51 -1.35
CA SER A 22 16.08 17.29 -2.56
C SER A 22 17.24 18.28 -2.38
N GLY A 23 18.10 18.40 -3.40
CA GLY A 23 19.25 19.31 -3.40
C GLY A 23 20.47 18.84 -2.62
N THR A 24 20.53 17.57 -2.19
CA THR A 24 21.75 16.98 -1.64
C THR A 24 22.55 16.27 -2.71
N ALA A 25 23.89 16.32 -2.64
CA ALA A 25 24.77 15.64 -3.59
C ALA A 25 24.53 14.11 -3.64
N LEU A 26 24.11 13.51 -2.52
CA LEU A 26 23.71 12.10 -2.50
C LEU A 26 22.43 11.87 -3.31
N ALA A 27 21.42 12.74 -3.16
CA ALA A 27 20.18 12.62 -3.93
C ALA A 27 20.43 12.78 -5.43
N GLU A 28 21.25 13.74 -5.86
CA GLU A 28 21.60 13.92 -7.27
C GLU A 28 22.30 12.69 -7.87
N ARG A 29 23.25 12.11 -7.11
CA ARG A 29 23.94 10.87 -7.50
C ARG A 29 22.97 9.71 -7.66
N VAL A 30 22.12 9.47 -6.66
CA VAL A 30 21.14 8.37 -6.69
C VAL A 30 20.14 8.58 -7.84
N LEU A 31 19.67 9.81 -8.06
CA LEU A 31 18.75 10.11 -9.18
C LEU A 31 19.41 9.86 -10.54
N THR A 32 20.70 10.16 -10.68
CA THR A 32 21.46 9.88 -11.91
C THR A 32 21.61 8.37 -12.14
N GLU A 33 21.92 7.62 -11.07
CA GLU A 33 22.05 6.17 -11.13
C GLU A 33 20.71 5.49 -11.47
N VAL A 34 19.63 5.90 -10.80
CA VAL A 34 18.26 5.45 -11.07
C VAL A 34 17.86 5.73 -12.52
N ALA A 35 18.15 6.93 -13.03
CA ALA A 35 17.89 7.28 -14.42
C ALA A 35 18.72 6.44 -15.41
N SER A 36 19.99 6.15 -15.07
CA SER A 36 20.86 5.30 -15.90
C SER A 36 20.39 3.84 -15.96
N ALA A 37 19.72 3.37 -14.91
CA ALA A 37 19.08 2.07 -14.86
C ALA A 37 17.66 2.07 -15.47
N HIS A 38 17.24 3.16 -16.12
CA HIS A 38 15.90 3.33 -16.73
C HIS A 38 14.71 3.23 -15.75
N HIS A 39 14.94 3.47 -14.46
CA HIS A 39 13.87 3.52 -13.46
C HIS A 39 13.41 4.96 -13.19
N GLN A 40 12.15 5.11 -12.76
CA GLN A 40 11.67 6.36 -12.20
C GLN A 40 12.13 6.51 -10.74
N PRO A 41 12.35 7.73 -10.22
CA PRO A 41 12.79 7.95 -8.83
C PRO A 41 11.92 7.32 -7.74
N ARG A 42 10.65 7.07 -8.04
CA ARG A 42 9.67 6.46 -7.13
C ARG A 42 9.21 5.07 -7.58
N ASP A 43 9.88 4.47 -8.56
CA ASP A 43 9.52 3.16 -9.10
C ASP A 43 9.44 2.11 -7.98
N TYR A 44 8.33 1.37 -7.93
CA TYR A 44 8.08 0.36 -6.91
C TYR A 44 9.20 -0.70 -6.86
N GLN A 45 9.88 -0.97 -7.97
CA GLN A 45 10.98 -1.95 -8.05
C GLN A 45 12.19 -1.55 -7.21
N LEU A 46 12.35 -0.27 -6.90
CA LEU A 46 13.41 0.23 -6.01
C LEU A 46 13.13 -0.07 -4.53
N SER A 47 11.94 -0.57 -4.20
CA SER A 47 11.58 -1.03 -2.86
C SER A 47 11.33 -2.53 -2.84
N GLY A 48 12.19 -3.27 -2.12
CA GLY A 48 11.95 -4.69 -1.86
C GLY A 48 10.61 -4.97 -1.17
N LYS A 49 10.10 -4.02 -0.37
CA LYS A 49 8.78 -4.14 0.26
C LYS A 49 7.64 -3.99 -0.73
N LEU A 50 7.72 -3.07 -1.68
CA LEU A 50 6.68 -2.90 -2.70
C LEU A 50 6.69 -4.05 -3.70
N VAL A 51 7.87 -4.57 -4.06
CA VAL A 51 7.99 -5.79 -4.85
C VAL A 51 7.32 -6.97 -4.14
N ALA A 52 7.60 -7.16 -2.84
CA ALA A 52 6.97 -8.21 -2.04
C ALA A 52 5.45 -8.00 -1.89
N LEU A 53 5.01 -6.75 -1.68
CA LEU A 53 3.59 -6.42 -1.61
C LEU A 53 2.87 -6.78 -2.91
N ARG A 54 3.43 -6.41 -4.07
CA ARG A 54 2.86 -6.77 -5.37
C ARG A 54 2.70 -8.27 -5.52
N GLN A 55 3.73 -9.02 -5.17
CA GLN A 55 3.71 -10.48 -5.23
C GLN A 55 2.63 -11.05 -4.30
N LEU A 56 2.54 -10.57 -3.06
CA LEU A 56 1.55 -11.01 -2.09
C LEU A 56 0.12 -10.71 -2.55
N LEU A 57 -0.13 -9.52 -3.13
CA LEU A 57 -1.44 -9.18 -3.67
C LEU A 57 -1.85 -10.10 -4.84
N MET A 58 -0.89 -10.56 -5.65
CA MET A 58 -1.14 -11.55 -6.70
C MET A 58 -1.40 -12.95 -6.14
N GLU A 59 -0.59 -13.38 -5.16
CA GLU A 59 -0.71 -14.70 -4.52
C GLU A 59 -2.00 -14.85 -3.71
N CYS A 60 -2.46 -13.77 -3.07
CA CYS A 60 -3.74 -13.71 -2.39
C CYS A 60 -4.92 -13.52 -3.35
N GLU A 61 -4.70 -13.55 -4.67
CA GLU A 61 -5.73 -13.29 -5.69
C GLU A 61 -6.51 -11.98 -5.47
N ILE A 62 -5.84 -10.96 -4.91
CA ILE A 62 -6.37 -9.60 -4.78
C ILE A 62 -6.10 -8.83 -6.09
N ALA A 63 -4.97 -9.12 -6.74
CA ALA A 63 -4.53 -8.53 -8.00
C ALA A 63 -4.32 -9.61 -9.09
N GLY A 64 -4.23 -9.21 -10.36
CA GLY A 64 -3.85 -10.12 -11.46
C GLY A 64 -4.97 -11.04 -11.97
N ARG A 65 -6.23 -10.80 -11.61
CA ARG A 65 -7.40 -11.56 -12.09
C ARG A 65 -7.99 -11.01 -13.37
N SER A 66 -7.21 -10.30 -14.18
CA SER A 66 -7.63 -9.70 -15.44
C SER A 66 -8.04 -10.79 -16.45
N GLY A 67 -9.32 -11.16 -16.37
CA GLY A 67 -10.15 -11.76 -17.40
C GLY A 67 -9.51 -12.86 -18.23
N ASP A 68 -9.74 -14.11 -17.84
CA ASP A 68 -10.14 -15.05 -18.89
C ASP A 68 -11.43 -14.47 -19.50
N ALA A 69 -11.32 -13.90 -20.70
CA ALA A 69 -12.48 -13.39 -21.46
C ALA A 69 -13.50 -14.49 -21.83
N ASN A 70 -13.25 -15.73 -21.39
CA ASN A 70 -14.09 -16.92 -21.50
C ASN A 70 -14.64 -17.40 -20.14
N ALA A 71 -14.45 -16.66 -19.05
CA ALA A 71 -15.01 -17.04 -17.75
C ALA A 71 -16.53 -16.89 -17.78
N ASP A 72 -17.24 -18.02 -17.69
CA ASP A 72 -18.70 -18.07 -17.66
C ASP A 72 -19.26 -17.21 -16.51
N GLU A 73 -20.48 -16.69 -16.68
CA GLU A 73 -21.20 -15.88 -15.68
C GLU A 73 -21.33 -16.59 -14.32
N ALA A 74 -21.29 -17.94 -14.33
CA ALA A 74 -21.23 -18.78 -13.13
C ALA A 74 -19.87 -18.74 -12.41
N ASP A 75 -18.76 -18.58 -13.13
CA ASP A 75 -17.43 -18.43 -12.54
C ASP A 75 -17.21 -17.03 -11.97
N LEU A 76 -17.77 -15.99 -12.59
CA LEU A 76 -17.83 -14.64 -12.02
C LEU A 76 -18.64 -14.63 -10.70
N ALA A 77 -19.75 -15.36 -10.64
CA ALA A 77 -20.53 -15.51 -9.41
C ALA A 77 -19.81 -16.35 -8.34
N ARG A 78 -19.04 -17.38 -8.72
CA ARG A 78 -18.23 -18.19 -7.79
C ARG A 78 -16.98 -17.45 -7.28
N THR A 79 -16.37 -16.62 -8.12
CA THR A 79 -15.21 -15.80 -7.75
C THR A 79 -15.61 -14.58 -6.92
N ALA A 80 -16.83 -14.06 -7.08
CA ALA A 80 -17.39 -13.06 -6.16
C ALA A 80 -17.54 -13.58 -4.71
N VAL A 81 -17.69 -14.90 -4.52
CA VAL A 81 -17.77 -15.56 -3.20
C VAL A 81 -16.38 -15.89 -2.63
N GLY A 82 -15.29 -15.66 -3.38
CA GLY A 82 -13.91 -16.00 -2.99
C GLY A 82 -12.89 -14.89 -3.23
N ARG A 83 -13.33 -13.63 -3.35
CA ARG A 83 -12.42 -12.50 -3.56
C ARG A 83 -11.87 -12.01 -2.21
N HIS A 84 -10.60 -12.32 -1.95
CA HIS A 84 -9.90 -11.87 -0.75
C HIS A 84 -9.78 -10.35 -0.73
N ARG A 85 -9.85 -9.78 0.47
CA ARG A 85 -9.82 -8.34 0.69
C ARG A 85 -8.82 -8.00 1.77
N ALA A 86 -7.96 -7.01 1.51
CA ALA A 86 -6.84 -6.70 2.39
C ALA A 86 -6.96 -5.36 3.11
N LEU A 87 -6.52 -5.36 4.36
CA LEU A 87 -6.10 -4.15 5.07
C LEU A 87 -4.59 -4.03 4.96
N ILE A 88 -4.09 -2.91 4.44
CA ILE A 88 -2.65 -2.64 4.34
C ILE A 88 -2.27 -1.51 5.28
N PHE A 89 -1.47 -1.82 6.28
CA PHE A 89 -1.02 -0.88 7.29
C PHE A 89 0.39 -0.36 7.02
N ALA A 90 0.54 0.95 7.14
CA ALA A 90 1.84 1.62 7.20
C ALA A 90 1.89 2.61 8.37
N GLN A 91 3.08 3.08 8.72
CA GLN A 91 3.28 4.11 9.74
C GLN A 91 3.37 5.50 9.08
N GLN A 92 4.03 5.58 7.93
CA GLN A 92 4.29 6.82 7.22
C GLN A 92 3.28 7.04 6.10
N ARG A 93 2.55 8.16 6.18
CA ARG A 93 1.66 8.63 5.11
C ARG A 93 2.35 8.69 3.75
N ALA A 94 3.58 9.20 3.72
CA ALA A 94 4.38 9.30 2.51
C ALA A 94 4.69 7.95 1.85
N PHE A 95 4.68 6.85 2.62
CA PHE A 95 4.85 5.52 2.04
C PHE A 95 3.56 5.01 1.40
N LEU A 96 2.39 5.30 2.01
CA LEU A 96 1.10 5.03 1.38
C LEU A 96 0.91 5.83 0.07
N ASP A 97 1.43 7.07 0.00
CA ASP A 97 1.43 7.84 -1.24
C ASP A 97 2.14 7.07 -2.37
N ILE A 98 3.31 6.47 -2.08
CA ILE A 98 4.05 5.65 -3.06
C ILE A 98 3.29 4.36 -3.38
N VAL A 99 2.72 3.67 -2.38
CA VAL A 99 1.91 2.45 -2.63
C VAL A 99 0.77 2.74 -3.59
N GLN A 100 0.06 3.85 -3.43
CA GLN A 100 -1.02 4.24 -4.35
C GLN A 100 -0.49 4.57 -5.74
N GLU A 101 0.36 5.61 -5.82
CA GLU A 101 0.74 6.20 -7.11
C GLU A 101 1.61 5.24 -7.94
N GLU A 102 2.50 4.49 -7.28
CA GLU A 102 3.57 3.74 -7.95
C GLU A 102 3.35 2.24 -7.96
N LEU A 103 2.40 1.72 -7.18
CA LEU A 103 2.06 0.30 -7.24
C LEU A 103 0.63 0.09 -7.70
N LEU A 104 -0.36 0.64 -7.00
CA LEU A 104 -1.77 0.41 -7.32
C LEU A 104 -2.16 1.08 -8.65
N ASP A 105 -2.01 2.39 -8.76
CA ASP A 105 -2.50 3.15 -9.91
C ASP A 105 -1.75 2.80 -11.22
N LYS A 106 -0.41 2.63 -11.14
CA LYS A 106 0.43 2.38 -12.33
C LYS A 106 0.58 0.91 -12.70
N HIS A 107 0.63 0.01 -11.72
CA HIS A 107 1.04 -1.38 -11.96
C HIS A 107 -0.03 -2.42 -11.62
N LEU A 108 -1.06 -2.06 -10.86
CA LEU A 108 -2.20 -2.90 -10.50
C LEU A 108 -3.53 -2.11 -10.64
N PRO A 109 -3.82 -1.48 -11.81
CA PRO A 109 -4.95 -0.58 -11.98
C PRO A 109 -6.32 -1.26 -11.81
N GLU A 110 -6.36 -2.59 -11.84
CA GLU A 110 -7.55 -3.38 -11.58
C GLU A 110 -7.91 -3.49 -10.09
N VAL A 111 -6.97 -3.19 -9.18
CA VAL A 111 -7.17 -3.28 -7.73
C VAL A 111 -7.87 -2.01 -7.25
N THR A 112 -9.09 -2.16 -6.78
CA THR A 112 -9.86 -1.05 -6.22
C THR A 112 -9.47 -0.83 -4.77
N TYR A 113 -9.40 0.44 -4.34
CA TYR A 113 -8.99 0.73 -2.98
C TYR A 113 -9.63 1.99 -2.38
N ARG A 114 -9.55 2.05 -1.06
CA ARG A 114 -9.81 3.26 -0.26
C ARG A 114 -8.63 3.54 0.66
N ARG A 115 -8.55 4.78 1.14
CA ARG A 115 -7.48 5.21 2.04
C ARG A 115 -8.03 5.91 3.26
N LEU A 116 -7.51 5.51 4.42
CA LEU A 116 -7.88 6.02 5.72
C LEU A 116 -6.63 6.34 6.55
N ASP A 117 -6.25 7.63 6.58
CA ASP A 117 -5.09 8.10 7.33
C ASP A 117 -5.36 9.40 8.10
N GLY A 118 -4.34 9.92 8.78
CA GLY A 118 -4.44 11.14 9.59
C GLY A 118 -4.80 12.42 8.81
N GLY A 119 -4.71 12.42 7.47
CA GLY A 119 -5.15 13.50 6.60
C GLY A 119 -6.65 13.48 6.30
N VAL A 120 -7.32 12.33 6.49
CA VAL A 120 -8.77 12.22 6.29
C VAL A 120 -9.52 12.93 7.43
N PRO A 121 -10.44 13.87 7.13
CA PRO A 121 -11.26 14.54 8.13
C PRO A 121 -12.04 13.54 8.98
N ALA A 122 -12.11 13.77 10.30
CA ALA A 122 -12.74 12.83 11.24
C ALA A 122 -14.17 12.42 10.86
N GLN A 123 -14.95 13.36 10.31
CA GLN A 123 -16.34 13.12 9.88
C GLN A 123 -16.46 12.12 8.73
N GLN A 124 -15.46 12.06 7.83
CA GLN A 124 -15.47 11.17 6.65
C GLN A 124 -14.91 9.77 6.95
N ARG A 125 -14.25 9.59 8.10
CA ARG A 125 -13.59 8.32 8.43
C ARG A 125 -14.59 7.18 8.59
N HIS A 126 -15.74 7.48 9.20
CA HIS A 126 -16.80 6.49 9.39
C HIS A 126 -17.36 6.05 8.04
N ASP A 127 -17.64 7.00 7.15
CA ASP A 127 -18.19 6.72 5.82
C ASP A 127 -17.28 5.80 5.00
N ILE A 128 -15.96 6.02 5.02
CA ILE A 128 -15.00 5.14 4.34
C ILE A 128 -15.01 3.73 4.91
N VAL A 129 -15.15 3.59 6.23
CA VAL A 129 -15.23 2.28 6.91
C VAL A 129 -16.51 1.55 6.55
N VAL A 130 -17.64 2.28 6.57
CA VAL A 130 -18.95 1.75 6.18
C VAL A 130 -18.91 1.31 4.73
N GLU A 131 -18.44 2.18 3.83
CA GLU A 131 -18.28 1.89 2.40
C GLU A 131 -17.43 0.64 2.19
N PHE A 132 -16.26 0.52 2.83
CA PHE A 132 -15.45 -0.68 2.72
C PHE A 132 -16.17 -1.93 3.26
N ASN A 133 -16.86 -1.85 4.39
CA ASN A 133 -17.55 -3.01 4.96
C ASN A 133 -18.76 -3.46 4.10
N GLU A 134 -19.46 -2.53 3.46
CA GLU A 134 -20.69 -2.78 2.72
C GLU A 134 -20.48 -3.05 1.23
N ASP A 135 -19.42 -2.48 0.62
CA ASP A 135 -19.10 -2.62 -0.79
C ASP A 135 -18.01 -3.69 -1.02
N PRO A 136 -18.36 -4.91 -1.46
CA PRO A 136 -17.39 -5.96 -1.74
C PRO A 136 -16.56 -5.70 -3.00
N SER A 137 -16.88 -4.66 -3.79
CA SER A 137 -16.08 -4.29 -4.97
C SER A 137 -14.78 -3.56 -4.61
N ILE A 138 -14.56 -3.21 -3.33
CA ILE A 138 -13.35 -2.56 -2.84
C ILE A 138 -12.37 -3.62 -2.30
N ASP A 139 -11.26 -3.82 -3.01
CA ASP A 139 -10.29 -4.87 -2.71
C ASP A 139 -9.40 -4.56 -1.50
N VAL A 140 -8.98 -3.30 -1.40
CA VAL A 140 -7.94 -2.89 -0.45
C VAL A 140 -8.36 -1.64 0.34
N LEU A 141 -8.15 -1.68 1.66
CA LEU A 141 -8.16 -0.48 2.49
C LEU A 141 -6.74 -0.17 2.95
N LEU A 142 -6.20 0.98 2.55
CA LEU A 142 -4.91 1.49 2.99
C LEU A 142 -5.07 2.28 4.29
N LEU A 143 -4.31 1.94 5.33
CA LEU A 143 -4.41 2.59 6.64
C LEU A 143 -3.06 3.02 7.18
N THR A 144 -3.05 4.15 7.90
CA THR A 144 -1.99 4.38 8.88
C THR A 144 -2.36 3.71 10.21
N THR A 145 -1.40 3.07 10.88
CA THR A 145 -1.59 2.44 12.20
C THR A 145 -2.22 3.39 13.23
N SER A 146 -1.92 4.70 13.13
CA SER A 146 -2.50 5.74 13.97
C SER A 146 -4.03 5.88 13.86
N VAL A 147 -4.62 5.54 12.72
CA VAL A 147 -6.08 5.61 12.51
C VAL A 147 -6.74 4.25 12.76
N GLY A 148 -6.01 3.15 12.55
CA GLY A 148 -6.47 1.81 12.93
C GLY A 148 -6.73 1.65 14.44
N GLY A 149 -5.96 2.35 15.28
CA GLY A 149 -6.11 2.34 16.74
C GLY A 149 -7.32 3.11 17.31
N LEU A 150 -8.19 3.68 16.46
CA LEU A 150 -9.34 4.50 16.90
C LEU A 150 -10.59 3.69 17.26
N GLY A 151 -10.53 2.35 17.28
CA GLY A 151 -11.69 1.49 17.58
C GLY A 151 -12.68 1.36 16.42
N LEU A 152 -12.20 1.55 15.18
CA LEU A 152 -12.99 1.30 13.98
C LEU A 152 -13.14 -0.22 13.78
N THR A 153 -14.36 -0.67 13.50
CA THR A 153 -14.65 -2.09 13.26
C THR A 153 -14.60 -2.37 11.76
N LEU A 154 -13.56 -3.11 11.34
CA LEU A 154 -13.34 -3.54 9.96
C LEU A 154 -13.65 -5.03 9.86
N THR A 155 -14.74 -5.38 9.19
CA THR A 155 -15.23 -6.77 9.09
C THR A 155 -15.18 -7.32 7.68
N GLY A 156 -15.05 -6.46 6.67
CA GLY A 156 -15.07 -6.91 5.29
C GLY A 156 -13.73 -7.44 4.75
N ALA A 157 -12.63 -7.37 5.51
CA ALA A 157 -11.34 -7.90 5.09
C ALA A 157 -11.04 -9.25 5.75
N ASP A 158 -10.34 -10.12 5.02
CA ASP A 158 -9.84 -11.41 5.49
C ASP A 158 -8.31 -11.49 5.53
N THR A 159 -7.63 -10.50 4.93
CA THR A 159 -6.17 -10.42 4.85
C THR A 159 -5.68 -9.12 5.51
N VAL A 160 -4.61 -9.21 6.31
CA VAL A 160 -3.98 -8.03 6.94
C VAL A 160 -2.48 -8.03 6.65
N ILE A 161 -2.00 -6.93 6.07
CA ILE A 161 -0.61 -6.77 5.64
C ILE A 161 0.00 -5.57 6.36
N PHE A 162 1.14 -5.77 7.02
CA PHE A 162 1.91 -4.69 7.64
C PHE A 162 3.16 -4.37 6.82
N LEU A 163 3.20 -3.18 6.21
CA LEU A 163 4.37 -2.70 5.48
C LEU A 163 5.43 -2.08 6.41
N GLU A 164 4.98 -1.54 7.54
CA GLU A 164 5.84 -0.97 8.57
C GLU A 164 5.38 -1.46 9.95
N HIS A 165 6.35 -1.81 10.79
CA HIS A 165 6.12 -2.15 12.19
C HIS A 165 6.50 -0.96 13.08
N ASP A 166 5.77 -0.79 14.19
CA ASP A 166 6.19 0.11 15.26
C ASP A 166 7.42 -0.48 15.98
N TRP A 167 8.22 0.38 16.59
CA TRP A 167 9.32 -0.06 17.46
C TRP A 167 8.80 -0.76 18.71
N ASN A 168 7.59 -0.41 19.14
CA ASN A 168 6.88 -1.17 20.16
C ASN A 168 6.04 -2.27 19.48
N PRO A 169 6.39 -3.56 19.61
CA PRO A 169 5.63 -4.65 18.99
C PRO A 169 4.19 -4.79 19.52
N MET A 170 3.84 -4.09 20.61
CA MET A 170 2.46 -4.02 21.13
C MET A 170 1.65 -2.82 20.60
N LYS A 171 2.23 -1.97 19.74
CA LYS A 171 1.55 -0.87 19.04
C LYS A 171 1.45 -1.16 17.55
#